data_AF-A0A2V8JF79-F1
#
_entry.id   AF-A0A2V8JF79-F1
#
_cell.length_a   1.000
_cell.length_b   1.000
_cell.length_c   1.000
_cell.angle_alpha   90.00
_cell.angle_beta   90.00
_cell.angle_gamma   90.00
#
_symmetry.space_group_name_H-M   'P 1'
#
loop_
_entity.id
_entity.type
_entity.pdbx_description
1 polymer ?
#
loop_
_entity_poly.entity_id
_entity_poly.type
_entity_poly.pdbx_seq_one_letter_code
_entity_poly.pdbx_strand_id
1 'polypeptide(L)'
;MQRILFDASVYIQSLRLQDQDLIQTRTINPGTALWLSSVVLEELYAGSKRDSIRIVEKLERDFKTVGRVSTPDLGDWVGAGRILA
;
A
#
# COMPACT_ATOMS: atom_id res chain seq x y z
N MET A 1 -17.75 -7.03 0.10
CA MET A 1 -16.93 -5.80 0.04
C MET A 1 -15.68 -6.13 -0.76
N GLN A 2 -15.49 -5.49 -1.91
CA GLN A 2 -14.34 -5.71 -2.78
C GLN A 2 -13.08 -5.11 -2.15
N ARG A 3 -11.93 -5.79 -2.32
CA ARG A 3 -10.63 -5.30 -1.86
C ARG A 3 -9.84 -4.83 -3.07
N ILE A 4 -9.27 -3.64 -2.99
CA ILE A 4 -8.33 -3.11 -3.98
C ILE A 4 -6.97 -2.95 -3.29
N LEU A 5 -5.92 -3.31 -4.01
CA LEU A 5 -4.53 -3.02 -3.66
C LEU A 5 -3.97 -2.11 -4.74
N PHE A 6 -3.23 -1.09 -4.33
CA PHE A 6 -2.41 -0.31 -5.24
C PHE A 6 -0.96 -0.76 -5.16
N ASP A 7 -0.28 -0.73 -6.30
CA ASP A 7 1.15 -0.89 -6.39
C ASP A 7 1.89 0.35 -5.83
N ALA A 8 3.17 0.20 -5.45
CA ALA A 8 3.98 1.32 -4.96
C ALA A 8 4.03 2.48 -5.96
N SER A 9 4.03 2.19 -7.27
CA SER A 9 4.04 3.22 -8.32
C SER A 9 2.88 4.22 -8.22
N VAL A 10 1.68 3.77 -7.85
CA VAL A 10 0.50 4.62 -7.70
C VAL A 10 0.68 5.59 -6.52
N TYR A 11 1.18 5.08 -5.39
CA TYR A 11 1.49 5.92 -4.23
C TYR A 11 2.61 6.91 -4.54
N ILE A 12 3.68 6.47 -5.21
CA ILE A 12 4.80 7.34 -5.61
C ILE A 12 4.30 8.47 -6.52
N GLN A 13 3.43 8.17 -7.49
CA GLN A 13 2.87 9.17 -8.38
C GLN A 13 2.02 10.20 -7.60
N SER A 14 1.13 9.74 -6.71
CA SER A 14 0.33 10.64 -5.84
C SER A 14 1.23 11.52 -4.97
N LEU A 15 2.26 10.97 -4.34
CA LEU A 15 3.22 11.72 -3.54
C LEU A 15 3.96 12.79 -4.35
N ARG A 16 4.40 12.46 -5.57
CA ARG A 16 5.08 13.41 -6.47
C ARG A 16 4.16 14.54 -6.93
N LEU A 17 2.89 14.23 -7.16
CA LEU A 17 1.87 15.21 -7.55
C LEU A 17 1.30 15.99 -6.35
N GLN A 18 1.74 15.68 -5.12
CA GLN A 18 1.18 16.22 -3.87
C GLN A 18 -0.33 15.98 -3.74
N ASP A 19 -0.83 14.92 -4.38
CA ASP A 19 -2.22 14.50 -4.29
C ASP A 19 -2.45 13.80 -2.95
N GLN A 20 -2.99 14.55 -1.99
CA GLN A 20 -3.26 14.03 -0.65
C GLN A 20 -4.52 13.18 -0.56
N ASP A 21 -5.41 13.23 -1.56
CA ASP A 21 -6.69 12.55 -1.51
C ASP A 21 -6.49 11.03 -1.59
N LEU A 22 -5.60 10.57 -2.46
CA LEU A 22 -5.27 9.14 -2.57
C LEU A 22 -4.63 8.58 -1.28
N ILE A 23 -3.80 9.37 -0.61
CA ILE A 23 -3.12 8.99 0.64
C ILE A 23 -4.13 8.84 1.79
N GLN A 24 -5.16 9.69 1.81
CA GLN A 24 -6.20 9.71 2.84
C GLN A 24 -7.35 8.74 2.52
N THR A 25 -7.50 8.32 1.27
CA THR A 25 -8.58 7.42 0.84
C THR A 25 -8.46 6.03 1.49
N ARG A 26 -9.56 5.55 2.08
CA ARG A 26 -9.69 4.18 2.60
C ARG A 26 -10.81 3.39 1.91
N THR A 27 -11.67 4.07 1.15
CA THR A 27 -12.81 3.53 0.44
C THR A 27 -12.87 4.21 -0.92
N ILE A 28 -12.78 3.43 -2.01
CA ILE A 28 -12.77 3.98 -3.38
C ILE A 28 -14.20 4.34 -3.80
N ASN A 29 -15.15 3.46 -3.50
CA ASN A 29 -16.58 3.65 -3.71
C ASN A 29 -17.36 2.75 -2.72
N PRO A 30 -18.68 2.94 -2.54
CA PRO A 30 -19.47 2.13 -1.62
C PRO A 30 -19.31 0.63 -1.90
N GLY A 31 -18.88 -0.12 -0.88
CA GLY A 31 -18.63 -1.55 -1.01
C GLY A 31 -17.23 -1.96 -1.46
N THR A 32 -16.33 -1.01 -1.73
CA THR A 32 -14.93 -1.29 -2.11
C THR A 32 -13.94 -0.58 -1.18
N ALA A 33 -13.20 -1.39 -0.42
CA ALA A 33 -12.18 -0.90 0.50
C ALA A 33 -10.80 -0.95 -0.17
N LEU A 34 -10.03 0.11 0.02
CA LEU A 34 -8.60 0.09 -0.28
C LEU A 34 -7.88 -0.64 0.86
N TRP A 35 -6.93 -1.49 0.49
CA TRP A 35 -6.00 -2.20 1.36
C TRP A 35 -4.57 -1.81 1.00
N LEU A 36 -3.65 -2.00 1.94
CA LEU A 36 -2.23 -1.78 1.75
C LEU A 36 -1.47 -3.09 1.89
N SER A 37 -0.64 -3.43 0.91
CA SER A 37 0.27 -4.59 1.01
C SER A 37 1.49 -4.24 1.86
N SER A 38 1.92 -5.17 2.72
CA SER A 38 3.16 -5.02 3.47
C SER A 38 4.40 -4.98 2.57
N VAL A 39 4.34 -5.61 1.39
CA VAL A 39 5.42 -5.56 0.38
C VAL A 39 5.48 -4.18 -0.26
N VAL A 40 4.33 -3.62 -0.64
CA VAL A 40 4.26 -2.24 -1.15
C VAL A 40 4.75 -1.24 -0.09
N LEU A 41 4.43 -1.48 1.18
CA LEU A 41 4.95 -0.64 2.27
C LEU A 41 6.48 -0.74 2.39
N GLU A 42 7.04 -1.95 2.26
CA GLU A 42 8.49 -2.18 2.24
C GLU A 42 9.17 -1.43 1.08
N GLU A 43 8.63 -1.52 -0.13
CA GLU A 43 9.12 -0.80 -1.31
C GLU A 43 9.09 0.73 -1.11
N LEU A 44 8.01 1.26 -0.52
CA LEU A 44 7.90 2.68 -0.21
C LEU A 44 8.90 3.13 0.85
N TYR A 45 9.17 2.30 1.86
CA TYR A 45 10.23 2.57 2.84
C TYR A 45 11.61 2.54 2.19
N ALA A 46 11.91 1.52 1.38
CA ALA A 46 13.17 1.38 0.67
C ALA A 46 13.44 2.56 -0.29
N GLY A 47 12.38 3.07 -0.94
CA GLY A 47 12.47 4.20 -1.87
C GLY A 47 12.42 5.60 -1.22
N SER A 48 12.17 5.70 0.09
CA SER A 48 11.97 6.99 0.76
C SER A 48 13.26 7.69 1.16
N LYS A 49 13.29 9.02 0.99
CA LYS A 49 14.32 9.89 1.58
C LYS A 49 13.94 10.25 3.02
N ARG A 50 14.89 10.76 3.81
CA ARG A 50 14.66 11.16 5.23
C ARG A 50 13.45 12.08 5.41
N ASP A 51 13.20 12.98 4.46
CA ASP A 51 12.11 13.94 4.58
C ASP A 51 10.74 13.37 4.17
N SER A 52 10.71 12.26 3.41
CA SER A 52 9.47 11.60 2.96
C SER A 52 9.04 10.43 3.83
N ILE A 53 9.92 9.92 4.69
CA ILE A 53 9.65 8.74 5.53
C ILE A 53 8.43 8.93 6.45
N ARG A 54 8.23 10.15 6.96
CA ARG A 54 7.09 10.47 7.85
C ARG A 54 5.74 10.28 7.17
N ILE A 55 5.66 10.46 5.85
CA ILE A 55 4.43 10.27 5.09
C ILE A 55 4.13 8.77 4.95
N VAL A 56 5.16 7.96 4.70
CA VAL A 56 5.03 6.49 4.64
C VAL A 56 4.63 5.92 6.01
N GLU A 57 5.24 6.40 7.10
CA GLU A 57 4.84 6.00 8.46
C GLU A 57 3.39 6.38 8.80
N LYS A 58 2.93 7.55 8.34
CA LYS A 58 1.53 7.96 8.52
C LYS A 58 0.60 7.01 7.76
N LEU A 59 0.92 6.71 6.49
CA LEU A 59 0.16 5.77 5.67
C LEU A 59 0.06 4.41 6.36
N GLU A 60 1.18 3.87 6.84
CA GLU A 60 1.20 2.61 7.59
C GLU A 60 0.27 2.65 8.81
N ARG A 61 0.42 3.66 9.68
CA ARG A 61 -0.39 3.79 10.90
C ARG A 61 -1.87 3.82 10.60
N ASP A 62 -2.26 4.59 9.59
CA ASP A 62 -3.66 4.74 9.24
C ASP A 62 -4.28 3.43 8.73
N PHE A 63 -3.57 2.67 7.88
CA PHE A 63 -4.06 1.37 7.39
C PHE A 63 -4.05 0.29 8.48
N LYS A 64 -3.06 0.33 9.39
CA LYS A 64 -3.03 -0.55 10.57
C LYS A 64 -4.20 -0.29 11.51
N THR A 65 -4.53 0.99 11.75
CA THR A 65 -5.62 1.39 12.66
C THR A 65 -6.97 0.82 12.22
N VAL A 66 -7.21 0.73 10.91
CA VAL A 66 -8.45 0.15 10.36
C VAL A 66 -8.35 -1.35 10.02
N GLY A 67 -7.21 -1.99 10.33
CA GLY A 67 -6.99 -3.42 10.10
C GLY A 67 -6.92 -3.81 8.61
N ARG A 68 -6.42 -2.94 7.74
CA ARG A 68 -6.39 -3.14 6.27
C ARG A 68 -4.99 -3.23 5.69
N VAL A 69 -4.05 -3.79 6.45
CA VAL A 69 -2.75 -4.20 5.94
C VAL A 69 -2.80 -5.69 5.59
N SER A 70 -2.45 -6.03 4.36
CA SER A 70 -2.33 -7.40 3.89
C SER A 70 -0.87 -7.81 3.91
N THR A 71 -0.56 -8.89 4.61
CA THR A 71 0.79 -9.47 4.65
C THR A 71 0.78 -10.79 3.88
N PRO A 72 1.59 -10.95 2.81
CA PRO A 72 1.65 -12.21 2.08
C PRO A 72 2.06 -13.37 2.97
N ASP A 73 1.42 -14.52 2.76
CA ASP A 73 1.78 -15.77 3.42
C ASP A 73 2.69 -16.65 2.56
N LEU A 74 3.04 -17.84 3.07
CA LEU A 74 3.87 -18.79 2.33
C LEU A 74 3.24 -19.20 0.97
N GLY A 75 1.91 -19.33 0.93
CA GLY A 75 1.18 -19.67 -0.27
C GLY A 75 1.30 -18.59 -1.35
N ASP A 76 1.20 -17.32 -0.95
CA ASP A 76 1.41 -16.18 -1.84
C ASP A 76 2.82 -16.20 -2.45
N TRP A 77 3.85 -16.46 -1.63
CA TRP A 77 5.24 -16.53 -2.11
C TRP A 77 5.50 -17.73 -3.03
N VAL A 78 4.95 -18.90 -2.71
CA VAL A 78 5.03 -20.07 -3.61
C VAL A 78 4.30 -19.79 -4.92
N GLY A 79 3.14 -19.14 -4.86
CA GLY A 79 2.38 -18.72 -6.04
C GLY A 79 3.19 -17.78 -6.92
N ALA A 80 3.80 -16.75 -6.34
CA ALA A 80 4.67 -15.82 -7.05
C ALA A 80 5.85 -16.55 -7.73
N GLY A 81 6.52 -17.46 -7.02
CA GLY A 81 7.62 -18.25 -7.56
C GLY A 81 7.22 -19.09 -8.79
N ARG A 82 6.02 -19.67 -8.80
CA ARG A 82 5.49 -20.42 -9.96
C ARG A 82 5.14 -19.55 -11.16
N ILE A 83 4.83 -18.27 -10.95
CA ILE A 83 4.56 -17.33 -12.05
C ILE A 83 5.86 -16.89 -12.73
N LEU A 84 6.95 -16.78 -11.95
CA LEU A 84 8.23 -16.26 -12.41
C LEU A 84 9.15 -17.31 -13.06
N ALA A 85 8.94 -18.60 -12.75
CA ALA A 85 9.76 -19.73 -13.20
C ALA A 85 9.15 -20.42 -14.43
#